data_AF-A0A285NMD1-F1
#
_entry.id   AF-A0A285NMD1-F1
#
_cell.length_a   1.000
_cell.length_b   1.000
_cell.length_c   1.000
_cell.angle_alpha   90.00
_cell.angle_beta   90.00
_cell.angle_gamma   90.00
#
_symmetry.space_group_name_H-M   'P 1'
#
loop_
_entity.id
_entity.type
_entity.pdbx_description
1 polymer ?
#
loop_
_entity_poly.entity_id
_entity_poly.type
_entity_poly.pdbx_seq_one_letter_code
_entity_poly.pdbx_strand_id
1 'polypeptide(L)'
;MIKAYKITYLSPHTEIKSYTLFGAFCWGYKLLRGENALNDFLLEFTLKPKFLISSPFPLLKDNLLFPKPLLNIEFEEVPIIEKLKRKPYKKAKYITEKVLKDLIKGKITTQNQLMKNYKSYGGIIFKENESIEKINIQEQIFTHNIINRINNKSENLYFETGFLSNSEYFLVRFFDKNFINEFESILKIIEDLGIGGNKNIGWGKIKISNIQKDISILEKTKTKKFFTLSPIIPSENIILENSYYALLTYKSFTEGTFDKGKSKRKVFYLDEGSIISIEDNNKFAGQIKNVSFDENPMYQYGLEFPIYMEQ
;
A
#
# COMPACT_ATOMS: atom_id res chain seq x y z
N MET A 1 0.90 18.92 -0.34
CA MET A 1 2.12 18.68 -1.14
C MET A 1 2.43 17.20 -1.11
N ILE A 2 2.66 16.58 -2.26
CA ILE A 2 3.03 15.18 -2.35
C ILE A 2 4.56 15.05 -2.49
N LYS A 3 5.17 14.12 -1.75
CA LYS A 3 6.56 13.68 -1.94
C LYS A 3 6.60 12.19 -2.25
N ALA A 4 7.61 11.76 -3.01
CA ALA A 4 7.89 10.36 -3.30
C ALA A 4 9.18 9.93 -2.60
N TYR A 5 9.16 8.73 -2.01
CA TYR A 5 10.30 8.13 -1.34
C TYR A 5 10.56 6.74 -1.90
N LYS A 6 11.82 6.44 -2.21
CA LYS A 6 12.29 5.11 -2.63
C LYS A 6 12.66 4.31 -1.39
N ILE A 7 12.13 3.10 -1.28
CA ILE A 7 12.55 2.07 -0.34
C ILE A 7 13.43 1.09 -1.12
N THR A 8 14.67 0.93 -0.67
CA THR A 8 15.58 -0.10 -1.17
C THR A 8 15.67 -1.20 -0.11
N TYR A 9 15.34 -2.43 -0.47
CA TYR A 9 15.39 -3.57 0.44
C TYR A 9 16.77 -4.19 0.43
N LEU A 10 17.34 -4.41 1.62
CA LEU A 10 18.66 -5.01 1.83
C LEU A 10 18.56 -6.47 2.31
N SER A 11 17.35 -6.95 2.56
CA SER A 11 17.03 -8.30 3.04
C SER A 11 15.65 -8.72 2.53
N PRO A 12 15.27 -10.01 2.67
CA PRO A 12 13.88 -10.42 2.51
C PRO A 12 12.96 -9.60 3.41
N HIS A 13 11.71 -9.42 2.99
CA HIS A 13 10.69 -8.71 3.76
C HIS A 13 9.33 -9.40 3.65
N THR A 14 8.45 -9.17 4.64
CA THR A 14 7.04 -9.56 4.52
C THR A 14 6.30 -8.62 3.56
N GLU A 15 5.04 -8.91 3.22
CA GLU A 15 4.23 -7.94 2.48
C GLU A 15 4.12 -6.63 3.27
N ILE A 16 4.33 -5.50 2.59
CA ILE A 16 4.27 -4.16 3.17
C ILE A 16 3.17 -3.39 2.45
N LYS A 17 2.23 -2.84 3.22
CA LYS A 17 1.20 -1.92 2.74
C LYS A 17 1.24 -0.60 3.50
N SER A 18 0.39 0.36 3.14
CA SER A 18 0.33 1.68 3.79
C SER A 18 0.23 1.60 5.33
N TYR A 19 -0.57 0.67 5.86
CA TYR A 19 -0.72 0.47 7.30
C TYR A 19 0.54 -0.08 7.98
N THR A 20 1.40 -0.77 7.24
CA THR A 20 2.69 -1.27 7.75
C THR A 20 3.69 -0.13 7.85
N LEU A 21 3.73 0.73 6.82
CA LEU A 21 4.52 1.97 6.82
C LEU A 21 4.09 2.92 7.93
N PHE A 22 2.78 3.12 8.11
CA PHE A 22 2.24 3.93 9.21
C PHE A 22 2.57 3.33 10.57
N GLY A 23 2.49 2.00 10.71
CA GLY A 23 2.90 1.31 11.94
C GLY A 23 4.37 1.56 12.27
N ALA A 24 5.27 1.39 11.28
CA ALA A 24 6.70 1.66 11.44
C ALA A 24 6.96 3.13 11.80
N PHE A 25 6.23 4.07 11.18
CA PHE A 25 6.26 5.49 11.51
C PHE A 25 5.90 5.74 12.98
N CYS A 26 4.80 5.17 13.47
CA CYS A 26 4.39 5.34 14.86
C CYS A 26 5.44 4.81 15.85
N TRP A 27 6.10 3.69 15.53
CA TRP A 27 7.19 3.17 16.38
C TRP A 27 8.42 4.07 16.37
N GLY A 28 8.82 4.57 15.20
CA GLY A 28 9.90 5.55 15.11
C GLY A 28 9.56 6.86 15.84
N TYR A 29 8.30 7.32 15.75
CA TYR A 29 7.80 8.48 16.49
C TYR A 29 7.84 8.24 18.01
N LYS A 30 7.39 7.07 18.49
CA LYS A 30 7.48 6.69 19.92
C LYS A 30 8.92 6.73 20.42
N LEU A 31 9.88 6.22 19.64
CA LEU A 31 11.28 6.24 20.03
C LEU A 31 11.87 7.66 20.05
N LEU A 32 11.46 8.52 19.12
CA LEU A 32 11.96 9.89 19.02
C LEU A 32 11.33 10.84 20.06
N ARG A 33 10.03 10.70 20.34
CA ARG A 33 9.23 11.67 21.12
C ARG A 33 8.63 11.09 22.41
N GLY A 34 8.70 9.79 22.62
CA GLY A 34 8.08 9.10 23.75
C GLY A 34 6.62 8.71 23.51
N GLU A 35 6.08 7.93 24.45
CA GLU A 35 4.75 7.32 24.34
C GLU A 35 3.60 8.33 24.47
N ASN A 36 3.68 9.26 25.42
CA ASN A 36 2.64 10.28 25.62
C ASN A 36 2.46 11.12 24.36
N ALA A 37 3.57 11.57 23.75
CA ALA A 37 3.54 12.33 22.51
C ALA A 37 2.96 11.52 21.34
N LEU A 38 3.19 10.20 21.29
CA LEU A 38 2.56 9.34 20.27
C LEU A 38 1.05 9.26 20.47
N ASN A 39 0.58 9.11 21.72
CA ASN A 39 -0.84 9.03 22.02
C ASN A 39 -1.55 10.33 21.62
N ASP A 40 -0.99 11.48 21.97
CA ASP A 40 -1.50 12.79 21.56
C ASP A 40 -1.52 12.93 20.03
N PHE A 41 -0.42 12.52 19.37
CA PHE A 41 -0.32 12.51 17.91
C PHE A 41 -1.42 11.65 17.28
N LEU A 42 -1.66 10.43 17.77
CA LEU A 42 -2.66 9.52 17.21
C LEU A 42 -4.08 10.05 17.41
N LEU A 43 -4.39 10.62 18.58
CA LEU A 43 -5.67 11.26 18.86
C LEU A 43 -5.92 12.41 17.87
N GLU A 44 -4.96 13.32 17.72
CA GLU A 44 -5.05 14.43 16.76
C GLU A 44 -5.17 13.90 15.33
N PHE A 45 -4.41 12.87 14.96
CA PHE A 45 -4.39 12.30 13.61
C PHE A 45 -5.72 11.65 13.23
N THR A 46 -6.50 11.12 14.19
CA THR A 46 -7.84 10.59 13.89
C THR A 46 -8.83 11.68 13.46
N LEU A 47 -8.67 12.91 13.96
CA LEU A 47 -9.53 14.05 13.66
C LEU A 47 -9.02 14.84 12.45
N LYS A 48 -7.71 15.09 12.42
CA LYS A 48 -7.03 15.91 11.42
C LYS A 48 -5.67 15.30 11.08
N PRO A 49 -5.60 14.38 10.11
CA PRO A 49 -4.34 13.75 9.74
C PRO A 49 -3.36 14.80 9.21
N LYS A 50 -2.09 14.70 9.65
CA LYS A 50 -1.01 15.59 9.17
C LYS A 50 -0.49 15.20 7.79
N PHE A 51 -0.65 13.92 7.43
CA PHE A 51 -0.27 13.38 6.14
C PHE A 51 -1.12 12.15 5.76
N LEU A 52 -1.01 11.71 4.49
CA LEU A 52 -1.49 10.42 4.00
C LEU A 52 -0.33 9.64 3.40
N ILE A 53 -0.29 8.32 3.58
CA ILE A 53 0.75 7.43 3.03
C ILE A 53 0.09 6.43 2.06
N SER A 54 0.68 6.23 0.88
CA SER A 54 0.32 5.16 -0.05
C SER A 54 0.91 3.81 0.38
N SER A 55 0.43 2.72 -0.21
CA SER A 55 1.19 1.46 -0.21
C SER A 55 2.50 1.65 -1.00
N PRO A 56 3.54 0.84 -0.72
CA PRO A 56 4.71 0.80 -1.57
C PRO A 56 4.40 0.08 -2.88
N PHE A 57 4.94 0.58 -3.98
CA PHE A 57 4.78 0.00 -5.31
C PHE A 57 6.12 -0.16 -6.01
N PRO A 58 6.26 -1.07 -6.99
CA PRO A 58 7.53 -1.33 -7.64
C PRO A 58 8.08 -0.08 -8.35
N LEU A 59 9.37 0.16 -8.17
CA LEU A 59 10.13 1.18 -8.88
C LEU A 59 11.02 0.49 -9.92
N LEU A 60 10.72 0.64 -11.21
CA LEU A 60 11.53 0.10 -12.30
C LEU A 60 12.41 1.19 -12.90
N LYS A 61 13.70 1.19 -12.55
CA LYS A 61 14.63 2.28 -12.88
C LYS A 61 14.06 3.61 -12.35
N ASP A 62 13.53 4.46 -13.23
CA ASP A 62 12.89 5.75 -12.90
C ASP A 62 11.37 5.76 -13.16
N ASN A 63 10.81 4.61 -13.51
CA ASN A 63 9.38 4.46 -13.77
C ASN A 63 8.64 4.04 -12.50
N LEU A 64 7.72 4.91 -12.10
CA LEU A 64 6.77 4.68 -11.01
C LEU A 64 5.65 3.78 -11.54
N LEU A 65 5.50 2.59 -10.97
CA LEU A 65 4.38 1.70 -11.27
C LEU A 65 3.27 1.86 -10.23
N PHE A 66 2.03 1.86 -10.69
CA PHE A 66 0.85 2.04 -9.86
C PHE A 66 0.02 0.75 -9.84
N PRO A 67 -0.85 0.52 -8.84
CA PRO A 67 -1.67 -0.69 -8.80
C PRO A 67 -2.64 -0.74 -9.99
N LYS A 68 -3.04 -1.93 -10.41
CA LYS A 68 -4.01 -2.09 -11.49
C LYS A 68 -5.39 -1.57 -11.05
N PRO A 69 -6.03 -0.66 -11.81
CA PRO A 69 -7.37 -0.22 -11.49
C PRO A 69 -8.38 -1.36 -11.57
N LEU A 70 -9.30 -1.34 -10.60
CA LEU A 70 -10.49 -2.16 -10.59
C LEU A 70 -11.56 -1.39 -11.37
N LEU A 71 -11.81 -1.86 -12.59
CA LEU A 71 -12.72 -1.23 -13.53
C LEU A 71 -13.93 -2.14 -13.75
N ASN A 72 -14.98 -1.55 -14.31
CA ASN A 72 -16.16 -2.31 -14.69
C ASN A 72 -15.79 -3.42 -15.69
N ILE A 73 -16.38 -4.60 -15.49
CA ILE A 73 -16.24 -5.74 -16.39
C ILE A 73 -17.49 -5.80 -17.25
N GLU A 74 -17.33 -5.47 -18.53
CA GLU A 74 -18.40 -5.61 -19.51
C GLU A 74 -18.43 -7.08 -19.98
N PHE A 75 -19.55 -7.75 -19.73
CA PHE A 75 -19.77 -9.13 -20.14
C PHE A 75 -20.17 -9.17 -21.62
N GLU A 76 -19.17 -9.26 -22.48
CA GLU A 76 -19.36 -9.62 -23.88
C GLU A 76 -19.10 -11.12 -24.07
N GLU A 77 -20.01 -11.81 -24.76
CA GLU A 77 -19.75 -13.17 -25.25
C GLU A 77 -18.65 -13.13 -26.30
N VAL A 78 -17.44 -13.51 -25.90
CA VAL A 78 -16.28 -13.51 -26.77
C VAL A 78 -15.78 -14.93 -27.06
N PRO A 79 -15.27 -15.18 -28.28
CA PRO A 79 -14.64 -16.45 -28.66
C PRO A 79 -13.52 -16.86 -27.70
N ILE A 80 -13.25 -18.17 -27.61
CA ILE A 80 -12.20 -18.75 -26.74
C ILE A 80 -10.82 -18.13 -26.95
N ILE A 81 -10.47 -17.78 -28.19
CA ILE A 81 -9.18 -17.17 -28.54
C ILE A 81 -9.02 -15.79 -27.87
N GLU A 82 -10.09 -15.00 -27.79
CA GLU A 82 -10.09 -13.72 -27.09
C GLU A 82 -10.11 -13.89 -25.56
N LYS A 83 -10.71 -14.96 -25.05
CA LYS A 83 -10.60 -15.32 -23.62
C LYS A 83 -9.15 -15.61 -23.22
N LEU A 84 -8.34 -16.23 -24.09
CA LEU A 84 -6.91 -16.45 -23.82
C LEU A 84 -6.14 -15.12 -23.74
N LYS A 85 -6.48 -14.14 -24.60
CA LYS A 85 -5.91 -12.78 -24.55
C LYS A 85 -6.24 -12.03 -23.25
N ARG A 86 -7.27 -12.43 -22.49
CA ARG A 86 -7.61 -11.85 -21.17
C ARG A 86 -6.65 -12.27 -20.05
N LYS A 87 -6.00 -13.43 -20.16
CA LYS A 87 -5.19 -14.03 -19.08
C LYS A 87 -4.03 -13.14 -18.61
N PRO A 88 -3.24 -12.50 -19.50
CA PRO A 88 -2.18 -11.57 -19.09
C PRO A 88 -2.70 -10.37 -18.30
N TYR A 89 -3.78 -9.73 -18.75
CA TYR A 89 -4.38 -8.57 -18.08
C TYR A 89 -5.01 -8.92 -16.73
N LYS A 90 -5.58 -10.12 -16.58
CA LYS A 90 -6.05 -10.62 -15.29
C LYS A 90 -4.90 -10.85 -14.30
N LYS A 91 -3.73 -11.28 -14.78
CA LYS A 91 -2.53 -11.50 -13.96
C LYS A 91 -1.73 -10.23 -13.70
N ALA A 92 -1.94 -9.18 -14.48
CA ALA A 92 -1.26 -7.90 -14.29
C ALA A 92 -1.68 -7.29 -12.95
N LYS A 93 -0.70 -6.86 -12.18
CA LYS A 93 -0.88 -6.21 -10.87
C LYS A 93 -0.66 -4.70 -10.94
N TYR A 94 0.03 -4.22 -11.97
CA TYR A 94 0.46 -2.83 -12.05
C TYR A 94 0.22 -2.18 -13.42
N ILE A 95 0.22 -0.85 -13.44
CA ILE A 95 0.14 0.00 -14.63
C ILE A 95 1.27 1.04 -14.64
N THR A 96 1.64 1.54 -15.81
CA THR A 96 2.59 2.66 -15.93
C THR A 96 1.93 4.01 -15.66
N GLU A 97 2.75 5.02 -15.35
CA GLU A 97 2.31 6.41 -15.20
C GLU A 97 1.54 6.94 -16.43
N LYS A 98 1.90 6.50 -17.65
CA LYS A 98 1.19 6.91 -18.87
C LYS A 98 -0.23 6.34 -18.95
N VAL A 99 -0.44 5.11 -18.48
CA VAL A 99 -1.77 4.49 -18.39
C VAL A 99 -2.58 5.17 -17.28
N LEU A 100 -1.95 5.45 -16.13
CA LEU A 100 -2.58 6.19 -15.04
C LEU A 100 -3.05 7.59 -15.52
N LYS A 101 -2.25 8.29 -16.31
CA LYS A 101 -2.62 9.59 -16.90
C LYS A 101 -3.90 9.51 -17.73
N ASP A 102 -4.09 8.43 -18.49
CA ASP A 102 -5.30 8.25 -19.30
C ASP A 102 -6.49 7.79 -18.45
N LEU A 103 -6.26 7.03 -17.37
CA LEU A 103 -7.27 6.73 -16.35
C LEU A 103 -7.78 8.01 -15.68
N ILE A 104 -6.88 8.88 -15.22
CA ILE A 104 -7.22 10.16 -14.57
C ILE A 104 -8.05 11.04 -15.50
N LYS A 105 -7.75 11.03 -16.81
CA LYS A 105 -8.46 11.79 -17.85
C LYS A 105 -9.79 11.16 -18.31
N GLY A 106 -10.25 10.09 -17.66
CA GLY A 106 -11.50 9.42 -18.02
C GLY A 106 -11.48 8.65 -19.36
N LYS A 107 -10.30 8.48 -19.99
CA LYS A 107 -10.20 7.71 -21.25
C LYS A 107 -10.33 6.20 -21.06
N ILE A 108 -10.19 5.74 -19.81
CA ILE A 108 -10.28 4.33 -19.43
C ILE A 108 -11.36 4.22 -18.36
N THR A 109 -12.49 3.62 -18.72
CA THR A 109 -13.60 3.37 -17.79
C THR A 109 -13.86 1.89 -17.61
N THR A 110 -13.54 1.06 -18.61
CA THR A 110 -13.85 -0.38 -18.61
C THR A 110 -12.61 -1.23 -18.81
N GLN A 111 -12.68 -2.48 -18.33
CA GLN A 111 -11.58 -3.43 -18.51
C GLN A 111 -11.34 -3.76 -20.00
N ASN A 112 -12.39 -3.75 -20.83
CA ASN A 112 -12.26 -4.02 -22.26
C ASN A 112 -11.48 -2.92 -22.99
N GLN A 113 -11.71 -1.64 -22.65
CA GLN A 113 -10.93 -0.52 -23.18
C GLN A 113 -9.45 -0.65 -22.79
N LEU A 114 -9.18 -1.02 -21.54
CA LEU A 114 -7.82 -1.25 -21.06
C LEU A 114 -7.12 -2.38 -21.82
N MET A 115 -7.85 -3.41 -22.24
CA MET A 115 -7.29 -4.50 -23.04
C MET A 115 -7.06 -4.14 -24.51
N LYS A 116 -7.97 -3.36 -25.11
CA LYS A 116 -7.89 -2.96 -26.52
C LYS A 116 -6.76 -1.96 -26.77
N ASN A 117 -6.56 -1.02 -25.85
CA ASN A 117 -5.70 0.15 -26.08
C ASN A 117 -4.28 0.01 -25.50
N TYR A 118 -4.02 -1.02 -24.69
CA TYR A 118 -2.75 -1.16 -23.96
C TYR A 118 -2.23 -2.59 -24.03
N LYS A 119 -0.91 -2.75 -23.90
CA LYS A 119 -0.24 -4.07 -23.86
C LYS A 119 -0.03 -4.50 -22.41
N SER A 120 0.05 -5.82 -22.21
CA SER A 120 0.34 -6.43 -20.90
C SER A 120 1.54 -7.38 -21.00
N TYR A 121 2.59 -7.13 -20.24
CA TYR A 121 3.79 -7.95 -20.17
C TYR A 121 4.40 -7.89 -18.77
N GLY A 122 4.96 -9.01 -18.28
CA GLY A 122 5.68 -9.04 -17.00
C GLY A 122 4.85 -8.64 -15.77
N GLY A 123 3.52 -8.70 -15.84
CA GLY A 123 2.62 -8.24 -14.78
C GLY A 123 2.26 -6.75 -14.82
N ILE A 124 2.65 -6.04 -15.88
CA ILE A 124 2.46 -4.59 -16.06
C ILE A 124 1.62 -4.33 -17.30
N ILE A 125 0.70 -3.37 -17.22
CA ILE A 125 -0.02 -2.81 -18.37
C ILE A 125 0.59 -1.46 -18.75
N PHE A 126 0.89 -1.27 -20.03
CA PHE A 126 1.65 -0.12 -20.55
C PHE A 126 1.21 0.27 -21.97
N LYS A 127 1.59 1.48 -22.41
CA LYS A 127 1.37 1.93 -23.79
C LYS A 127 2.35 1.28 -24.75
N GLU A 128 1.93 1.04 -25.99
CA GLU A 128 2.74 0.36 -27.01
C GLU A 128 4.11 1.01 -27.28
N ASN A 129 4.25 2.32 -27.04
CA ASN A 129 5.51 3.05 -27.18
C ASN A 129 6.43 2.99 -25.94
N GLU A 130 6.16 2.11 -24.97
CA GLU A 130 6.99 1.93 -23.77
C GLU A 130 7.75 0.60 -23.81
N SER A 131 9.05 0.66 -23.54
CA SER A 131 9.86 -0.53 -23.28
C SER A 131 9.80 -0.85 -21.79
N ILE A 132 9.23 -2.00 -21.45
CA ILE A 132 9.02 -2.43 -20.05
C ILE A 132 9.80 -3.71 -19.76
N GLU A 133 10.57 -3.68 -18.69
CA GLU A 133 11.23 -4.85 -18.12
C GLU A 133 10.28 -5.60 -17.17
N LYS A 134 10.52 -6.89 -16.98
CA LYS A 134 9.73 -7.71 -16.05
C LYS A 134 9.99 -7.24 -14.61
N ILE A 135 8.94 -7.20 -13.80
CA ILE A 135 9.06 -6.94 -12.36
C ILE A 135 9.93 -8.00 -11.71
N ASN A 136 11.00 -7.57 -11.03
CA ASN A 136 11.85 -8.44 -10.24
C ASN A 136 11.40 -8.43 -8.77
N ILE A 137 10.20 -8.96 -8.54
CA ILE A 137 9.71 -9.32 -7.20
C ILE A 137 9.55 -10.83 -7.20
N GLN A 138 10.30 -11.50 -6.34
CA GLN A 138 10.24 -12.93 -6.17
C GLN A 138 9.57 -13.25 -4.84
N GLU A 139 8.49 -14.01 -4.92
CA GLU A 139 7.84 -14.60 -3.76
C GLU A 139 8.56 -15.91 -3.43
N GLN A 140 9.07 -16.03 -2.21
CA GLN A 140 9.78 -17.21 -1.73
C GLN A 140 9.08 -17.79 -0.51
N ILE A 141 8.88 -19.10 -0.53
CA ILE A 141 8.36 -19.85 0.61
C ILE A 141 9.55 -20.30 1.44
N PHE A 142 9.59 -19.86 2.70
CA PHE A 142 10.56 -20.28 3.70
C PHE A 142 9.93 -21.35 4.59
N THR A 143 10.66 -22.43 4.78
CA THR A 143 10.24 -23.55 5.63
C THR A 143 10.92 -23.44 6.99
N HIS A 144 10.12 -23.47 8.04
CA HIS A 144 10.57 -23.39 9.42
C HIS A 144 10.07 -24.58 10.22
N ASN A 145 10.80 -24.92 11.27
CA ASN A 145 10.46 -25.95 12.23
C ASN A 145 10.86 -25.51 13.63
N ILE A 146 10.25 -26.12 14.65
CA ILE A 146 10.63 -25.94 16.05
C ILE A 146 11.43 -27.18 16.46
N ILE A 147 12.65 -26.99 16.95
CA ILE A 147 13.47 -28.08 17.49
C ILE A 147 13.24 -28.15 19.00
N ASN A 148 12.70 -29.28 19.46
CA ASN A 148 12.51 -29.53 20.88
C ASN A 148 13.86 -29.79 21.55
N ARG A 149 14.22 -28.95 22.52
CA ARG A 149 15.54 -28.97 23.17
C ARG A 149 15.76 -30.13 24.15
N ILE A 150 14.71 -30.88 24.50
CA ILE A 150 14.83 -32.04 25.39
C ILE A 150 15.14 -33.31 24.60
N ASN A 151 14.46 -33.52 23.48
CA ASN A 151 14.54 -34.76 22.71
C ASN A 151 15.20 -34.59 21.32
N ASN A 152 15.61 -33.37 20.95
CA ASN A 152 16.18 -32.98 19.64
C ASN A 152 15.30 -33.34 18.44
N LYS A 153 14.00 -33.57 18.64
CA LYS A 153 13.06 -33.84 17.55
C LYS A 153 12.62 -32.53 16.91
N SER A 154 12.48 -32.59 15.60
CA SER A 154 11.80 -31.54 14.83
C SER A 154 10.30 -31.68 15.00
N GLU A 155 9.65 -30.60 15.40
CA GLU A 155 8.22 -30.49 15.64
C GLU A 155 7.69 -29.24 14.89
N ASN A 156 6.37 -29.19 14.66
CA ASN A 156 5.67 -28.02 14.11
C ASN A 156 6.33 -27.42 12.85
N LEU A 157 6.30 -28.16 11.74
CA LEU A 157 6.66 -27.63 10.43
C LEU A 157 5.67 -26.54 10.01
N TYR A 158 6.16 -25.35 9.67
CA TYR A 158 5.34 -24.27 9.13
C TYR A 158 6.05 -23.55 7.99
N PHE A 159 5.24 -22.91 7.15
CA PHE A 159 5.71 -22.17 6.00
C PHE A 159 5.42 -20.69 6.18
N GLU A 160 6.37 -19.87 5.76
CA GLU A 160 6.22 -18.42 5.75
C GLU A 160 6.58 -17.87 4.38
N THR A 161 5.83 -16.88 3.91
CA THR A 161 6.09 -16.24 2.63
C THR A 161 6.91 -14.98 2.86
N GLY A 162 8.05 -14.89 2.19
CA GLY A 162 8.87 -13.69 2.13
C GLY A 162 9.01 -13.19 0.68
N PHE A 163 9.28 -11.91 0.55
CA PHE A 163 9.50 -11.25 -0.73
C PHE A 163 10.97 -10.83 -0.86
N LEU A 164 11.54 -11.14 -2.02
CA LEU A 164 12.82 -10.63 -2.49
C LEU A 164 12.55 -9.62 -3.59
N SER A 165 12.76 -8.35 -3.27
CA SER A 165 12.60 -7.24 -4.20
C SER A 165 13.78 -6.27 -4.06
N ASN A 166 14.10 -5.53 -5.12
CA ASN A 166 15.20 -4.57 -5.10
C ASN A 166 14.75 -3.23 -4.50
N SER A 167 13.75 -2.61 -5.15
CA SER A 167 13.28 -1.29 -4.75
C SER A 167 11.82 -1.07 -5.08
N GLU A 168 11.15 -0.43 -4.15
CA GLU A 168 9.80 0.10 -4.27
C GLU A 168 9.81 1.60 -3.99
N TYR A 169 8.69 2.26 -4.21
CA TYR A 169 8.47 3.63 -3.79
C TYR A 169 7.12 3.76 -3.10
N PHE A 170 7.00 4.72 -2.21
CA PHE A 170 5.73 5.13 -1.65
C PHE A 170 5.60 6.65 -1.71
N LEU A 171 4.36 7.12 -1.63
CA LEU A 171 3.99 8.51 -1.69
C LEU A 171 3.49 8.97 -0.34
N VAL A 172 3.82 10.21 0.01
CA VAL A 172 3.28 10.87 1.20
C VAL A 172 2.69 12.21 0.80
N ARG A 173 1.40 12.41 1.09
CA ARG A 173 0.73 13.69 0.91
C ARG A 173 0.74 14.40 2.25
N PHE A 174 1.54 15.45 2.37
CA PHE A 174 1.59 16.31 3.55
C PHE A 174 0.52 17.39 3.48
N PHE A 175 -0.27 17.50 4.56
CA PHE A 175 -1.17 18.62 4.82
C PHE A 175 -0.48 19.68 5.67
N ASP A 176 0.41 19.28 6.57
CA ASP A 176 1.29 20.17 7.32
C ASP A 176 2.72 20.11 6.77
N LYS A 177 3.20 21.24 6.22
CA LYS A 177 4.56 21.35 5.66
C LYS A 177 5.64 21.35 6.76
N ASN A 178 5.32 21.82 7.96
CA ASN A 178 6.28 21.90 9.06
C ASN A 178 6.63 20.50 9.59
N PHE A 179 5.74 19.53 9.40
CA PHE A 179 5.93 18.14 9.81
C PHE A 179 6.88 17.34 8.93
N ILE A 180 7.28 17.86 7.77
CA ILE A 180 8.09 17.12 6.78
C ILE A 180 9.46 16.73 7.34
N ASN A 181 10.15 17.66 7.99
CA ASN A 181 11.50 17.41 8.53
C ASN A 181 11.46 16.38 9.65
N GLU A 182 10.43 16.43 10.50
CA GLU A 182 10.21 15.43 11.54
C GLU A 182 9.87 14.07 10.92
N PHE A 183 9.01 14.03 9.91
CA PHE A 183 8.69 12.81 9.18
C PHE A 183 9.94 12.17 8.59
N GLU A 184 10.78 12.95 7.89
CA GLU A 184 12.04 12.46 7.30
C GLU A 184 13.05 12.01 8.36
N SER A 185 13.07 12.63 9.54
CA SER A 185 13.89 12.19 10.67
C SER A 185 13.43 10.82 11.20
N ILE A 186 12.12 10.60 11.26
CA ILE A 186 11.53 9.30 11.66
C ILE A 186 11.83 8.22 10.61
N LEU A 187 11.83 8.55 9.32
CA LEU A 187 12.25 7.60 8.28
C LEU A 187 13.68 7.09 8.51
N LYS A 188 14.59 7.92 9.03
CA LYS A 188 15.96 7.49 9.38
C LYS A 188 15.97 6.49 10.53
N ILE A 189 15.15 6.70 11.55
CA ILE A 189 14.97 5.72 12.63
C ILE A 189 14.41 4.40 12.08
N ILE A 190 13.45 4.47 11.15
CA ILE A 190 12.87 3.26 10.53
C ILE A 190 13.92 2.48 9.72
N GLU A 191 14.89 3.15 9.06
CA GLU A 191 15.99 2.45 8.37
C GLU A 191 16.79 1.55 9.31
N ASP A 192 17.02 2.00 10.55
CA ASP A 192 17.80 1.24 11.54
C ASP A 192 16.97 0.13 12.19
N LEU A 193 15.66 0.35 12.38
CA LEU A 193 14.76 -0.65 12.96
C LEU A 193 14.38 -1.77 11.98
N GLY A 194 14.24 -1.42 10.70
CA GLY A 194 13.59 -2.27 9.69
C GLY A 194 12.07 -2.25 9.75
N ILE A 195 11.44 -2.82 8.72
CA ILE A 195 9.99 -2.81 8.49
C ILE A 195 9.42 -4.22 8.30
N GLY A 196 8.22 -4.45 8.82
CA GLY A 196 7.50 -5.73 8.65
C GLY A 196 7.85 -6.76 9.72
N GLY A 197 7.50 -8.02 9.46
CA GLY A 197 7.78 -9.14 10.36
C GLY A 197 9.24 -9.58 10.32
N ASN A 198 9.60 -10.49 11.22
CA ASN A 198 10.90 -11.20 11.21
C ASN A 198 12.16 -10.32 11.28
N LYS A 199 12.05 -9.10 11.80
CA LYS A 199 13.20 -8.20 12.02
C LYS A 199 14.27 -8.83 12.90
N ASN A 200 13.87 -9.65 13.87
CA ASN A 200 14.77 -10.38 14.77
C ASN A 200 15.67 -11.41 14.06
N ILE A 201 15.24 -11.94 12.92
CA ILE A 201 16.06 -12.83 12.07
C ILE A 201 16.68 -12.08 10.87
N GLY A 202 16.64 -10.75 10.91
CA GLY A 202 17.28 -9.87 9.93
C GLY A 202 16.44 -9.54 8.69
N TRP A 203 15.14 -9.83 8.68
CA TRP A 203 14.24 -9.38 7.61
C TRP A 203 13.91 -7.89 7.73
N GLY A 204 13.40 -7.30 6.65
CA GLY A 204 12.89 -5.94 6.65
C GLY A 204 13.96 -4.84 6.72
N LYS A 205 15.24 -5.13 6.49
CA LYS A 205 16.31 -4.11 6.44
C LYS A 205 16.14 -3.26 5.19
N ILE A 206 16.10 -1.94 5.36
CA ILE A 206 15.82 -1.01 4.26
C ILE A 206 16.71 0.23 4.27
N LYS A 207 16.77 0.89 3.12
CA LYS A 207 17.25 2.27 2.97
C LYS A 207 16.21 3.13 2.29
N ILE A 208 16.02 4.36 2.78
CA ILE A 208 15.01 5.28 2.29
C ILE A 208 15.69 6.53 1.73
N SER A 209 15.32 6.88 0.50
CA SER A 209 15.82 8.07 -0.20
C SER A 209 14.68 8.83 -0.87
N ASN A 210 14.84 10.14 -1.02
CA ASN A 210 13.85 10.96 -1.71
C ASN A 210 13.95 10.75 -3.23
N ILE A 211 12.82 10.67 -3.92
CA ILE A 211 12.77 10.65 -5.38
C ILE A 211 12.48 12.06 -5.88
N GLN A 212 13.47 12.66 -6.53
CA GLN A 212 13.31 13.93 -7.25
C GLN A 212 12.63 13.68 -8.60
N LYS A 213 11.32 13.48 -8.58
CA LYS A 213 10.50 13.33 -9.78
C LYS A 213 9.28 14.23 -9.67
N ASP A 214 8.93 14.89 -10.77
CA ASP A 214 7.69 15.64 -10.85
C ASP A 214 6.49 14.67 -10.81
N ILE A 215 5.69 14.82 -9.75
CA ILE A 215 4.47 14.05 -9.49
C ILE A 215 3.24 14.96 -9.42
N SER A 216 3.33 16.17 -9.99
CA SER A 216 2.25 17.16 -10.08
C SER A 216 0.97 16.59 -10.71
N ILE A 217 1.08 15.58 -11.56
CA ILE A 217 -0.07 14.86 -12.14
C ILE A 217 -1.01 14.25 -11.09
N LEU A 218 -0.49 13.97 -9.88
CA LEU A 218 -1.25 13.43 -8.76
C LEU A 218 -1.93 14.52 -7.91
N GLU A 219 -1.58 15.80 -8.12
CA GLU A 219 -2.13 16.96 -7.42
C GLU A 219 -3.30 17.55 -8.24
N LYS A 220 -4.41 16.82 -8.29
CA LYS A 220 -5.65 17.23 -8.96
C LYS A 220 -6.71 17.73 -7.97
N THR A 221 -7.67 18.50 -8.49
CA THR A 221 -8.84 18.99 -7.75
C THR A 221 -9.68 17.82 -7.23
N LYS A 222 -10.21 17.96 -6.01
CA LYS A 222 -11.06 16.94 -5.40
C LYS A 222 -12.31 16.70 -6.24
N THR A 223 -12.56 15.45 -6.60
CA THR A 223 -13.79 14.99 -7.24
C THR A 223 -14.46 13.90 -6.38
N LYS A 224 -15.74 13.63 -6.65
CA LYS A 224 -16.52 12.60 -5.92
C LYS A 224 -16.10 11.16 -6.22
N LYS A 225 -15.15 10.96 -7.14
CA LYS A 225 -14.69 9.64 -7.56
C LYS A 225 -13.16 9.64 -7.68
N PHE A 226 -12.51 8.69 -7.02
CA PHE A 226 -11.07 8.62 -7.01
C PHE A 226 -10.55 7.18 -7.06
N PHE A 227 -9.34 7.04 -7.55
CA PHE A 227 -8.56 5.81 -7.52
C PHE A 227 -7.63 5.85 -6.30
N THR A 228 -7.64 4.80 -5.46
CA THR A 228 -6.84 4.78 -4.21
C THR A 228 -5.51 4.06 -4.36
N LEU A 229 -4.47 4.66 -3.80
CA LEU A 229 -3.13 4.06 -3.66
C LEU A 229 -2.86 3.46 -2.28
N SER A 230 -3.85 3.43 -1.39
CA SER A 230 -3.76 2.78 -0.09
C SER A 230 -5.00 1.94 0.19
N PRO A 231 -4.88 0.86 0.97
CA PRO A 231 -6.02 0.18 1.54
C PRO A 231 -6.82 1.11 2.44
N ILE A 232 -8.14 1.08 2.30
CA ILE A 232 -9.08 1.96 3.00
C ILE A 232 -9.90 1.13 3.99
N ILE A 233 -9.95 1.54 5.25
CA ILE A 233 -10.99 1.05 6.17
C ILE A 233 -12.23 1.88 5.86
N PRO A 234 -13.30 1.31 5.30
CA PRO A 234 -14.42 2.09 4.79
C PRO A 234 -15.11 2.86 5.91
N SER A 235 -15.44 4.13 5.63
CA SER A 235 -16.34 4.96 6.44
C SER A 235 -17.73 5.03 5.80
N GLU A 236 -18.67 5.71 6.47
CA GLU A 236 -20.03 5.94 5.97
C GLU A 236 -20.07 6.85 4.73
N ASN A 237 -18.99 7.58 4.41
CA ASN A 237 -18.94 8.49 3.28
C ASN A 237 -18.82 7.77 1.91
N ILE A 238 -18.58 6.45 1.90
CA ILE A 238 -18.37 5.67 0.68
C ILE A 238 -19.71 5.18 0.11
N ILE A 239 -19.94 5.45 -1.18
CA ILE A 239 -21.07 4.90 -1.94
C ILE A 239 -20.60 3.60 -2.62
N LEU A 240 -20.89 2.46 -1.99
CA LEU A 240 -20.39 1.16 -2.43
C LEU A 240 -20.95 0.74 -3.79
N GLU A 241 -22.20 1.07 -4.09
CA GLU A 241 -22.92 0.72 -5.32
C GLU A 241 -22.26 1.34 -6.56
N ASN A 242 -21.64 2.50 -6.38
CA ASN A 242 -20.96 3.25 -7.44
C ASN A 242 -19.43 3.09 -7.39
N SER A 243 -18.93 2.13 -6.61
CA SER A 243 -17.50 1.87 -6.41
C SER A 243 -17.10 0.52 -7.01
N TYR A 244 -15.86 0.41 -7.48
CA TYR A 244 -15.26 -0.84 -7.95
C TYR A 244 -14.07 -1.17 -7.06
N TYR A 245 -14.20 -2.20 -6.23
CA TYR A 245 -13.23 -2.48 -5.17
C TYR A 245 -12.96 -3.98 -4.99
N ALA A 246 -11.83 -4.27 -4.36
CA ALA A 246 -11.49 -5.60 -3.87
C ALA A 246 -11.46 -5.56 -2.35
N LEU A 247 -11.87 -6.66 -1.71
CA LEU A 247 -11.83 -6.78 -0.27
C LEU A 247 -10.51 -7.43 0.17
N LEU A 248 -9.87 -6.82 1.15
CA LEU A 248 -8.71 -7.34 1.84
C LEU A 248 -9.07 -7.48 3.33
N THR A 249 -8.66 -8.58 3.96
CA THR A 249 -8.75 -8.69 5.41
C THR A 249 -7.37 -8.82 6.02
N TYR A 250 -7.13 -8.09 7.11
CA TYR A 250 -5.83 -8.07 7.74
C TYR A 250 -5.98 -8.13 9.26
N LYS A 251 -5.13 -8.96 9.88
CA LYS A 251 -5.02 -9.08 11.33
C LYS A 251 -3.56 -8.81 11.70
N SER A 252 -3.32 -7.65 12.27
CA SER A 252 -2.00 -7.21 12.71
C SER A 252 -1.71 -7.63 14.15
N PHE A 253 -0.44 -7.58 14.49
CA PHE A 253 0.07 -7.57 15.85
C PHE A 253 0.80 -6.25 16.09
N THR A 254 0.87 -5.79 17.34
CA THR A 254 1.79 -4.70 17.70
C THR A 254 3.23 -5.19 17.63
N GLU A 255 4.16 -4.25 17.47
CA GLU A 255 5.58 -4.55 17.59
C GLU A 255 5.87 -5.18 18.95
N GLY A 256 6.64 -6.27 18.93
CA GLY A 256 7.02 -7.05 20.10
C GLY A 256 8.47 -6.82 20.54
N THR A 257 9.18 -5.89 19.89
CA THR A 257 10.60 -5.64 20.13
C THR A 257 10.88 -5.16 21.57
N PHE A 258 10.04 -4.26 22.09
CA PHE A 258 10.25 -3.65 23.42
C PHE A 258 9.26 -4.14 24.49
N ASP A 259 8.15 -4.74 24.08
CA ASP A 259 7.07 -5.22 24.95
C ASP A 259 6.46 -6.49 24.38
N LYS A 260 5.64 -7.20 25.18
CA LYS A 260 4.88 -8.34 24.66
C LYS A 260 3.90 -7.88 23.58
N GLY A 261 4.11 -8.36 22.35
CA GLY A 261 3.23 -8.08 21.22
C GLY A 261 1.77 -8.46 21.51
N LYS A 262 0.84 -7.56 21.19
CA LYS A 262 -0.60 -7.74 21.34
C LYS A 262 -1.26 -7.95 19.98
N SER A 263 -2.21 -8.88 19.92
CA SER A 263 -3.04 -9.07 18.73
C SER A 263 -3.99 -7.89 18.60
N LYS A 264 -4.16 -7.39 17.37
CA LYS A 264 -5.22 -6.43 17.03
C LYS A 264 -6.46 -7.17 16.53
N ARG A 265 -7.63 -6.53 16.62
CA ARG A 265 -8.86 -7.00 15.98
C ARG A 265 -8.66 -7.05 14.47
N LYS A 266 -9.25 -8.05 13.82
CA LYS A 266 -9.23 -8.20 12.36
C LYS A 266 -10.04 -7.08 11.72
N VAL A 267 -9.52 -6.53 10.61
CA VAL A 267 -10.15 -5.40 9.89
C VAL A 267 -10.39 -5.76 8.44
N PHE A 268 -11.47 -5.21 7.86
CA PHE A 268 -11.79 -5.24 6.44
C PHE A 268 -11.33 -3.95 5.77
N TYR A 269 -10.67 -4.10 4.63
CA TYR A 269 -10.20 -3.01 3.78
C TYR A 269 -10.81 -3.12 2.39
N LEU A 270 -11.01 -1.97 1.77
CA LEU A 270 -11.04 -1.86 0.31
C LEU A 270 -9.58 -1.73 -0.16
N ASP A 271 -9.11 -2.64 -0.98
CA ASP A 271 -7.69 -2.77 -1.33
C ASP A 271 -7.21 -1.63 -2.26
N GLU A 272 -5.90 -1.46 -2.37
CA GLU A 272 -5.33 -0.52 -3.35
C GLU A 272 -5.74 -0.88 -4.79
N GLY A 273 -5.82 0.12 -5.65
CA GLY A 273 -6.33 -0.06 -7.00
C GLY A 273 -7.85 0.05 -7.13
N SER A 274 -8.57 0.12 -6.01
CA SER A 274 -10.02 0.36 -5.99
C SER A 274 -10.37 1.76 -6.49
N ILE A 275 -11.51 1.87 -7.17
CA ILE A 275 -12.13 3.13 -7.58
C ILE A 275 -13.32 3.37 -6.66
N ILE A 276 -13.24 4.43 -5.88
CA ILE A 276 -14.18 4.75 -4.80
C ILE A 276 -14.98 5.99 -5.15
N SER A 277 -16.28 5.90 -4.96
CA SER A 277 -17.22 7.03 -5.04
C SER A 277 -17.61 7.45 -3.64
N ILE A 278 -17.71 8.77 -3.41
CA ILE A 278 -18.03 9.36 -2.10
C ILE A 278 -19.19 10.36 -2.18
N GLU A 279 -19.88 10.55 -1.07
CA GLU A 279 -20.97 11.52 -0.95
C GLU A 279 -20.43 12.95 -0.81
N ASP A 280 -19.49 13.15 0.13
CA ASP A 280 -18.92 14.44 0.51
C ASP A 280 -17.38 14.47 0.32
N ASN A 281 -16.91 15.39 -0.53
CA ASN A 281 -15.48 15.57 -0.83
C ASN A 281 -14.67 16.19 0.33
N ASN A 282 -15.35 16.72 1.34
CA ASN A 282 -14.72 17.31 2.51
C ASN A 282 -14.43 16.29 3.62
N LYS A 283 -15.06 15.11 3.56
CA LYS A 283 -14.84 14.01 4.50
C LYS A 283 -13.91 12.97 3.90
N PHE A 284 -13.14 12.30 4.76
CA PHE A 284 -12.33 11.16 4.34
C PHE A 284 -13.24 9.98 3.99
N ALA A 285 -12.86 9.22 2.96
CA ALA A 285 -13.48 7.95 2.64
C ALA A 285 -13.05 6.85 3.63
N GLY A 286 -11.79 6.92 4.06
CA GLY A 286 -11.18 6.04 5.03
C GLY A 286 -11.23 6.56 6.46
N GLN A 287 -10.80 5.71 7.38
CA GLN A 287 -10.70 6.05 8.79
C GLN A 287 -9.51 5.37 9.47
N ILE A 288 -9.04 5.99 10.55
CA ILE A 288 -8.20 5.30 11.54
C ILE A 288 -9.12 4.65 12.56
N LYS A 289 -9.00 3.33 12.72
CA LYS A 289 -9.89 2.56 13.59
C LYS A 289 -9.14 2.07 14.84
N ASN A 290 -9.76 2.23 16.01
CA ASN A 290 -9.29 1.53 17.20
C ASN A 290 -9.62 0.03 17.07
N VAL A 291 -8.60 -0.81 17.21
CA VAL A 291 -8.62 -2.26 17.06
C VAL A 291 -8.08 -2.97 18.30
N SER A 292 -8.08 -2.31 19.46
CA SER A 292 -7.71 -2.92 20.73
C SER A 292 -8.74 -3.94 21.22
N PHE A 293 -8.26 -4.95 21.96
CA PHE A 293 -9.11 -5.79 22.81
C PHE A 293 -9.19 -5.24 24.24
N ASP A 294 -8.19 -4.45 24.64
CA ASP A 294 -8.02 -3.90 25.99
C ASP A 294 -8.36 -2.40 26.02
N GLU A 295 -8.27 -1.82 27.22
CA GLU A 295 -8.47 -0.38 27.48
C GLU A 295 -7.43 0.51 26.78
N ASN A 296 -6.20 0.01 26.56
CA ASN A 296 -5.17 0.76 25.84
C ASN A 296 -5.48 0.78 24.33
N PRO A 297 -5.75 1.96 23.75
CA PRO A 297 -6.19 2.06 22.36
C PRO A 297 -5.06 1.66 21.40
N MET A 298 -5.40 0.85 20.40
CA MET A 298 -4.48 0.44 19.36
C MET A 298 -5.07 0.83 18.03
N TYR A 299 -4.45 1.78 17.34
CA TYR A 299 -4.98 2.29 16.10
C TYR A 299 -4.48 1.49 14.90
N GLN A 300 -5.33 1.42 13.88
CA GLN A 300 -5.04 0.84 12.58
C GLN A 300 -5.33 1.87 11.50
N TYR A 301 -4.32 2.15 10.66
CA TYR A 301 -4.41 3.10 9.57
C TYR A 301 -5.23 2.54 8.41
N GLY A 302 -6.18 3.33 7.94
CA GLY A 302 -7.06 2.99 6.83
C GLY A 302 -7.54 4.21 6.07
N LEU A 303 -6.75 5.27 6.04
CA LEU A 303 -7.04 6.48 5.25
C LEU A 303 -6.68 6.26 3.78
N GLU A 304 -7.47 6.85 2.90
CA GLU A 304 -7.24 6.83 1.46
C GLU A 304 -6.01 7.64 1.06
N PHE A 305 -5.36 7.22 -0.03
CA PHE A 305 -4.43 8.05 -0.78
C PHE A 305 -5.07 8.30 -2.14
N PRO A 306 -5.85 9.38 -2.31
CA PRO A 306 -6.76 9.51 -3.43
C PRO A 306 -6.07 10.19 -4.62
N ILE A 307 -6.20 9.55 -5.79
CA ILE A 307 -5.96 10.16 -7.09
C ILE A 307 -7.33 10.45 -7.71
N TYR A 308 -7.70 11.73 -7.74
CA TYR A 308 -8.98 12.17 -8.28
C TYR A 308 -9.03 11.99 -9.79
N MET A 309 -10.16 11.46 -10.28
CA MET A 309 -10.42 11.26 -11.69
C MET A 309 -11.27 12.42 -12.23
N GLU A 310 -11.02 12.82 -13.48
CA GLU A 310 -11.86 13.77 -14.22
C GLU A 310 -13.22 13.10 -14.49
N GLN A 311 -14.31 13.86 -14.28
CA GLN A 311 -15.69 13.43 -14.55
C GLN A 311 -16.01 13.58 -16.04
#